data_AF-A0A1I2J180-F1
#
_entry.id   AF-A0A1I2J180-F1
#
_cell.length_a   1.000
_cell.length_b   1.000
_cell.length_c   1.000
_cell.angle_alpha   90.00
_cell.angle_beta   90.00
_cell.angle_gamma   90.00
#
_symmetry.space_group_name_H-M   'P 1'
#
loop_
_entity.id
_entity.type
_entity.pdbx_description
1 polymer ?
#
loop_
_entity_poly.entity_id
_entity_poly.type
_entity_poly.pdbx_seq_one_letter_code
_entity_poly.pdbx_strand_id
1 'polypeptide(L)'
;MNSRHLAALLLVAGLACEPPARPCPAGTVAHAERARSLVAAVRGSRVGPAIAGASPTICFGGHARGAVLPDGVVVLADSLDDPAAAARLAHQWMHVADGLHHFPASDVPCDRQLAAALAAEARAIVAEIEVCDELACDAAPFSFAAEVRVAAPAERAGLVLARLQAEPEADGLAVLVRDYRTRCPDEG
;
A
#
# COMPACT_ATOMS: atom_id res chain seq x y z
N MET A 1 -55.38 27.48 19.72
CA MET A 1 -54.94 26.34 18.89
C MET A 1 -53.70 26.78 18.14
N ASN A 2 -52.52 26.22 18.43
CA ASN A 2 -51.36 26.24 17.54
C ASN A 2 -50.39 25.14 18.01
N SER A 3 -50.42 24.03 17.29
CA SER A 3 -49.70 22.80 17.56
C SER A 3 -48.21 22.99 17.34
N ARG A 4 -47.41 22.61 18.34
CA ARG A 4 -45.96 22.44 18.25
C ARG A 4 -45.68 21.12 17.55
N HIS A 5 -45.06 21.15 16.38
CA HIS A 5 -44.51 19.95 15.74
C HIS A 5 -43.04 19.80 16.14
N LEU A 6 -42.76 18.87 17.06
CA LEU A 6 -41.44 18.31 17.28
C LEU A 6 -41.13 17.34 16.14
N ALA A 7 -40.24 17.74 15.23
CA ALA A 7 -39.61 16.81 14.31
C ALA A 7 -38.37 16.22 14.99
N ALA A 8 -38.48 15.00 15.50
CA ALA A 8 -37.34 14.20 15.94
C ALA A 8 -36.68 13.58 14.71
N LEU A 9 -35.53 14.09 14.30
CA LEU A 9 -34.66 13.40 13.35
C LEU A 9 -33.99 12.22 14.07
N LEU A 10 -34.46 11.01 13.79
CA LEU A 10 -33.70 9.79 14.04
C LEU A 10 -32.52 9.74 13.06
N LEU A 11 -31.32 10.07 13.53
CA LEU A 11 -30.08 9.64 12.87
C LEU A 11 -29.88 8.16 13.17
N VAL A 12 -30.33 7.29 12.25
CA VAL A 12 -29.88 5.90 12.21
C VAL A 12 -28.49 5.90 11.58
N ALA A 13 -27.46 5.99 12.41
CA ALA A 13 -26.09 5.72 11.98
C ALA A 13 -26.01 4.24 11.59
N GLY A 14 -26.08 3.96 10.28
CA GLY A 14 -25.78 2.65 9.75
C GLY A 14 -24.32 2.32 10.05
N LEU A 15 -24.11 1.54 11.11
CA LEU A 15 -22.86 0.82 11.32
C LEU A 15 -22.71 -0.12 10.13
N ALA A 16 -21.99 0.32 9.10
CA ALA A 16 -21.50 -0.59 8.08
C ALA A 16 -20.65 -1.64 8.82
N CYS A 17 -21.16 -2.87 8.89
CA CYS A 17 -20.38 -3.98 9.43
C CYS A 17 -19.15 -4.14 8.53
N GLU A 18 -17.99 -3.71 9.01
CA GLU A 18 -16.72 -4.08 8.40
C GLU A 18 -16.68 -5.62 8.34
N PRO A 19 -16.30 -6.21 7.19
CA PRO A 19 -16.12 -7.64 7.11
C PRO A 19 -15.11 -8.10 8.18
N PRO A 20 -15.29 -9.30 8.76
CA PRO A 20 -14.38 -9.78 9.78
C PRO A 20 -12.95 -9.83 9.26
N ALA A 21 -11.98 -9.48 10.12
CA ALA A 21 -10.57 -9.57 9.79
C ALA A 21 -10.21 -11.00 9.37
N ARG A 22 -9.37 -11.12 8.35
CA ARG A 22 -8.92 -12.42 7.85
C ARG A 22 -7.89 -13.00 8.81
N PRO A 23 -7.76 -14.33 8.93
CA PRO A 23 -6.71 -14.94 9.73
C PRO A 23 -5.34 -14.72 9.07
N CYS A 24 -4.29 -14.60 9.88
CA CYS A 24 -2.92 -14.59 9.36
C CYS A 24 -2.56 -15.95 8.75
N PRO A 25 -1.86 -15.97 7.60
CA PRO A 25 -1.42 -17.22 6.98
C PRO A 25 -0.41 -17.96 7.86
N ALA A 26 -0.23 -19.26 7.60
CA ALA A 26 0.74 -20.09 8.31
C ALA A 26 2.16 -19.48 8.25
N GLY A 27 2.88 -19.54 9.38
CA GLY A 27 4.23 -18.96 9.50
C GLY A 27 4.25 -17.45 9.71
N THR A 28 3.10 -16.80 9.88
CA THR A 28 2.98 -15.37 10.25
C THR A 28 2.10 -15.20 11.49
N VAL A 29 2.18 -14.04 12.12
CA VAL A 29 1.49 -13.76 13.38
C VAL A 29 0.74 -12.44 13.34
N ALA A 30 -0.40 -12.40 14.03
CA ALA A 30 -1.20 -11.19 14.25
C ALA A 30 -0.68 -10.45 15.49
N HIS A 31 0.27 -9.51 15.32
CA HIS A 31 0.64 -8.59 16.40
C HIS A 31 -0.34 -7.42 16.47
N ALA A 32 -1.50 -7.64 17.07
CA ALA A 32 -2.62 -6.70 17.02
C ALA A 32 -2.29 -5.28 17.52
N GLU A 33 -1.50 -5.15 18.59
CA GLU A 33 -1.10 -3.83 19.11
C GLU A 33 -0.14 -3.10 18.16
N ARG A 34 0.91 -3.80 17.72
CA ARG A 34 1.86 -3.26 16.73
C ARG A 34 1.14 -2.84 15.46
N ALA A 35 0.28 -3.70 14.90
CA ALA A 35 -0.53 -3.40 13.73
C ALA A 35 -1.37 -2.13 13.92
N ARG A 36 -2.04 -1.96 15.07
CA ARG A 36 -2.81 -0.73 15.37
C ARG A 36 -1.91 0.52 15.40
N SER A 37 -0.74 0.43 16.01
CA SER A 37 0.22 1.55 16.06
C SER A 37 0.72 1.92 14.67
N LEU A 38 1.10 0.94 13.85
CA LEU A 38 1.50 1.19 12.45
C LEU A 38 0.36 1.81 11.64
N VAL A 39 -0.87 1.29 11.78
CA VAL A 39 -2.05 1.86 11.11
C VAL A 39 -2.26 3.32 11.51
N ALA A 40 -2.16 3.63 12.80
CA ALA A 40 -2.30 5.00 13.29
C ALA A 40 -1.21 5.91 12.72
N ALA A 41 0.04 5.45 12.67
CA ALA A 41 1.15 6.20 12.09
C ALA A 41 0.91 6.49 10.60
N VAL A 42 0.54 5.48 9.80
CA VAL A 42 0.29 5.67 8.36
C VAL A 42 -0.91 6.59 8.13
N ARG A 43 -2.02 6.42 8.89
CA ARG A 43 -3.18 7.31 8.78
C ARG A 43 -2.90 8.74 9.21
N GLY A 44 -1.97 8.94 10.14
CA GLY A 44 -1.50 10.26 10.56
C GLY A 44 -0.56 10.94 9.57
N SER A 45 0.04 10.17 8.65
CA SER A 45 0.95 10.68 7.63
C SER A 45 0.22 11.40 6.49
N ARG A 46 0.99 12.10 5.65
CA ARG A 46 0.47 12.73 4.42
C ARG A 46 -0.20 11.76 3.45
N VAL A 47 0.13 10.47 3.49
CA VAL A 47 -0.43 9.43 2.61
C VAL A 47 -1.78 8.92 3.14
N GLY A 48 -2.09 9.15 4.42
CA GLY A 48 -3.32 8.69 5.08
C GLY A 48 -4.63 8.88 4.28
N PRO A 49 -4.87 10.06 3.67
CA PRO A 49 -6.07 10.28 2.86
C PRO A 49 -6.20 9.36 1.64
N ALA A 50 -5.08 8.92 1.03
CA ALA A 50 -5.08 8.08 -0.16
C ALA A 50 -5.47 6.61 0.13
N ILE A 51 -5.43 6.19 1.40
CA ILE A 51 -5.64 4.79 1.81
C ILE A 51 -6.89 4.61 2.71
N ALA A 52 -7.67 5.67 2.91
CA ALA A 52 -8.74 5.71 3.91
C ALA A 52 -9.89 4.70 3.69
N GLY A 53 -10.06 4.20 2.47
CA GLY A 53 -11.14 3.27 2.11
C GLY A 53 -10.82 1.78 2.28
N ALA A 54 -9.55 1.42 2.49
CA ALA A 54 -9.13 0.03 2.69
C ALA A 54 -8.79 -0.23 4.16
N SER A 55 -9.06 -1.43 4.66
CA SER A 55 -8.70 -1.89 6.02
C SER A 55 -8.11 -3.31 5.94
N PRO A 56 -6.85 -3.47 5.47
CA PRO A 56 -6.26 -4.79 5.35
C PRO A 56 -6.01 -5.43 6.72
N THR A 57 -6.05 -6.75 6.76
CA THR A 57 -5.47 -7.50 7.88
C THR A 57 -3.94 -7.40 7.78
N ILE A 58 -3.28 -7.08 8.89
CA ILE A 58 -1.83 -6.93 8.95
C ILE A 58 -1.23 -8.06 9.78
N CYS A 59 -0.31 -8.79 9.18
CA CYS A 59 0.42 -9.91 9.76
C CYS A 59 1.93 -9.66 9.67
N PHE A 60 2.71 -10.39 10.47
CA PHE A 60 4.16 -10.25 10.49
C PHE A 60 4.86 -11.60 10.37
N GLY A 61 6.00 -11.64 9.67
CA GLY A 61 6.78 -12.87 9.51
C GLY A 61 8.05 -12.69 8.67
N GLY A 62 8.64 -13.79 8.20
CA GLY A 62 9.94 -13.85 7.52
C GLY A 62 10.00 -13.34 6.07
N HIS A 63 9.18 -12.36 5.69
CA HIS A 63 9.18 -11.80 4.33
C HIS A 63 10.06 -10.56 4.24
N ALA A 64 11.21 -10.65 3.56
CA ALA A 64 12.26 -9.62 3.56
C ALA A 64 11.78 -8.17 3.30
N ARG A 65 10.76 -7.96 2.47
CA ARG A 65 10.20 -6.63 2.14
C ARG A 65 8.68 -6.53 2.33
N GLY A 66 8.10 -7.54 2.99
CA GLY A 66 6.66 -7.73 3.04
C GLY A 66 6.01 -8.10 1.69
N ALA A 67 4.72 -8.41 1.73
CA ALA A 67 3.91 -8.81 0.58
C ALA A 67 2.43 -8.49 0.82
N VAL A 68 1.66 -8.36 -0.27
CA VAL A 68 0.19 -8.44 -0.22
C VAL A 68 -0.24 -9.76 -0.83
N LEU A 69 -1.06 -10.51 -0.09
CA LEU A 69 -1.62 -11.76 -0.57
C LEU A 69 -2.82 -11.52 -1.50
N PRO A 70 -3.21 -12.49 -2.35
CA PRO A 70 -4.36 -12.34 -3.26
C PRO A 70 -5.69 -12.01 -2.58
N ASP A 71 -5.74 -12.24 -1.29
CA ASP A 71 -6.89 -12.14 -0.43
C ASP A 71 -6.87 -10.81 0.36
N GLY A 72 -5.88 -9.94 0.13
CA GLY A 72 -5.77 -8.60 0.69
C GLY A 72 -5.09 -8.54 2.07
N VAL A 73 -4.61 -9.67 2.60
CA VAL A 73 -3.76 -9.66 3.80
C VAL A 73 -2.39 -9.05 3.46
N VAL A 74 -1.96 -8.07 4.27
CA VAL A 74 -0.62 -7.49 4.20
C VAL A 74 0.27 -8.22 5.20
N VAL A 75 1.39 -8.76 4.72
CA VAL A 75 2.41 -9.37 5.57
C VAL A 75 3.65 -8.48 5.58
N LEU A 76 4.07 -8.02 6.75
CA LEU A 76 5.27 -7.22 6.94
C LEU A 76 6.43 -8.09 7.46
N ALA A 77 7.67 -7.66 7.22
CA ALA A 77 8.82 -8.35 7.81
C ALA A 77 8.85 -8.10 9.32
N ASP A 78 9.02 -9.15 10.12
CA ASP A 78 9.18 -9.00 11.58
C ASP A 78 10.43 -8.21 11.95
N SER A 79 11.46 -8.24 11.09
CA SER A 79 12.76 -7.58 11.30
C SER A 79 12.76 -6.08 11.06
N LEU A 80 11.70 -5.50 10.48
CA LEU A 80 11.62 -4.05 10.32
C LEU A 80 11.39 -3.39 11.67
N ASP A 81 12.03 -2.24 11.91
CA ASP A 81 11.63 -1.35 13.00
C ASP A 81 10.26 -0.71 12.69
N ASP A 82 9.67 0.00 13.65
CA ASP A 82 8.32 0.53 13.48
C ASP A 82 8.22 1.65 12.43
N PRO A 83 9.15 2.61 12.30
CA PRO A 83 9.15 3.58 11.20
C PRO A 83 9.22 2.92 9.82
N ALA A 84 10.14 1.98 9.60
CA ALA A 84 10.28 1.29 8.33
C ALA A 84 9.09 0.35 8.06
N ALA A 85 8.55 -0.30 9.09
CA ALA A 85 7.35 -1.12 8.98
C ALA A 85 6.13 -0.27 8.62
N ALA A 86 5.99 0.95 9.16
CA ALA A 86 4.91 1.87 8.82
C ALA A 86 5.04 2.39 7.38
N ALA A 87 6.25 2.77 6.97
CA ALA A 87 6.53 3.15 5.57
C ALA A 87 6.19 2.01 4.61
N ARG A 88 6.65 0.79 4.91
CA ARG A 88 6.33 -0.39 4.10
C ARG A 88 4.84 -0.70 4.13
N LEU A 89 4.17 -0.53 5.26
CA LEU A 89 2.72 -0.70 5.35
C LEU A 89 2.00 0.30 4.43
N ALA A 90 2.42 1.56 4.37
CA ALA A 90 1.83 2.56 3.48
C ALA A 90 1.87 2.10 2.01
N HIS A 91 3.04 1.60 1.57
CA HIS A 91 3.20 0.99 0.26
C HIS A 91 2.20 -0.14 0.01
N GLN A 92 2.20 -1.15 0.88
CA GLN A 92 1.39 -2.35 0.70
C GLN A 92 -0.11 -2.04 0.79
N TRP A 93 -0.50 -1.09 1.64
CA TRP A 93 -1.88 -0.65 1.75
C TRP A 93 -2.37 0.02 0.46
N MET A 94 -1.51 0.79 -0.22
CA MET A 94 -1.85 1.32 -1.55
C MET A 94 -2.11 0.22 -2.57
N HIS A 95 -1.37 -0.90 -2.55
CA HIS A 95 -1.70 -2.05 -3.41
C HIS A 95 -3.06 -2.67 -3.09
N VAL A 96 -3.48 -2.68 -1.82
CA VAL A 96 -4.82 -3.12 -1.45
C VAL A 96 -5.86 -2.14 -1.96
N ALA A 97 -5.66 -0.83 -1.75
CA ALA A 97 -6.58 0.22 -2.18
C ALA A 97 -6.73 0.29 -3.71
N ASP A 98 -5.63 0.13 -4.46
CA ASP A 98 -5.61 0.13 -5.93
C ASP A 98 -6.01 -1.24 -6.54
N GLY A 99 -6.30 -2.25 -5.71
CA GLY A 99 -6.72 -3.58 -6.19
C GLY A 99 -5.60 -4.41 -6.83
N LEU A 100 -4.32 -4.02 -6.67
CA LEU A 100 -3.17 -4.70 -7.29
C LEU A 100 -2.94 -6.12 -6.78
N HIS A 101 -3.48 -6.47 -5.61
CA HIS A 101 -3.47 -7.85 -5.11
C HIS A 101 -4.30 -8.83 -5.96
N HIS A 102 -5.13 -8.33 -6.87
CA HIS A 102 -5.84 -9.12 -7.88
C HIS A 102 -5.16 -9.11 -9.25
N PHE A 103 -3.97 -8.50 -9.39
CA PHE A 103 -3.25 -8.48 -10.66
C PHE A 103 -2.71 -9.88 -11.04
N PRO A 104 -2.89 -10.33 -12.30
CA PRO A 104 -3.63 -9.66 -13.39
C PRO A 104 -5.14 -9.93 -13.30
N ALA A 105 -5.95 -8.97 -13.73
CA ALA A 105 -7.38 -9.13 -13.98
C ALA A 105 -7.60 -9.90 -15.29
N SER A 106 -8.63 -10.76 -15.35
CA SER A 106 -8.87 -11.61 -16.52
C SER A 106 -9.48 -10.90 -17.73
N ASP A 107 -10.00 -9.69 -17.56
CA ASP A 107 -10.84 -8.97 -18.54
C ASP A 107 -10.19 -7.70 -19.12
N VAL A 108 -8.91 -7.48 -18.82
CA VAL A 108 -8.16 -6.31 -19.31
C VAL A 108 -6.92 -6.77 -20.11
N PRO A 109 -6.62 -6.18 -21.28
CA PRO A 109 -5.42 -6.55 -22.03
C PRO A 109 -4.13 -6.33 -21.23
N CYS A 110 -3.19 -7.28 -21.33
CA CYS A 110 -2.01 -7.33 -20.48
C CYS A 110 -1.17 -6.06 -20.50
N ASP A 111 -0.92 -5.48 -21.66
CA ASP A 111 -0.08 -4.29 -21.83
C ASP A 111 -0.65 -3.10 -21.05
N ARG A 112 -1.98 -2.95 -21.08
CA ARG A 112 -2.69 -1.90 -20.36
C ARG A 112 -2.60 -2.12 -18.85
N GLN A 113 -2.77 -3.38 -18.41
CA GLN A 113 -2.65 -3.72 -16.99
C GLN A 113 -1.24 -3.51 -16.46
N LEU A 114 -0.22 -3.92 -17.22
CA LEU A 114 1.17 -3.77 -16.84
C LEU A 114 1.54 -2.29 -16.68
N ALA A 115 1.15 -1.45 -17.65
CA ALA A 115 1.37 0.00 -17.55
C ALA A 115 0.67 0.60 -16.33
N ALA A 116 -0.57 0.20 -16.05
CA ALA A 116 -1.32 0.65 -14.88
C ALA A 116 -0.69 0.17 -13.55
N ALA A 117 -0.25 -1.09 -13.50
CA ALA A 117 0.41 -1.68 -12.35
C ALA A 117 1.73 -0.97 -12.03
N LEU A 118 2.57 -0.71 -13.04
CA LEU A 118 3.82 0.04 -12.86
C LEU A 118 3.57 1.49 -12.42
N ALA A 119 2.51 2.14 -12.92
CA ALA A 119 2.14 3.47 -12.47
C ALA A 119 1.65 3.47 -11.01
N ALA A 120 0.92 2.44 -10.58
CA ALA A 120 0.49 2.26 -9.19
C ALA A 120 1.66 1.95 -8.25
N GLU A 121 2.56 1.07 -8.67
CA GLU A 121 3.83 0.79 -7.99
C GLU A 121 4.65 2.06 -7.78
N ALA A 122 4.80 2.89 -8.81
CA ALA A 122 5.54 4.14 -8.71
C ALA A 122 4.96 5.08 -7.65
N ARG A 123 3.62 5.18 -7.54
CA ARG A 123 2.97 5.96 -6.48
C ARG A 123 3.19 5.34 -5.09
N ALA A 124 3.12 4.01 -4.97
CA ALA A 124 3.33 3.31 -3.71
C ALA A 124 4.77 3.46 -3.19
N ILE A 125 5.77 3.41 -4.08
CA ILE A 125 7.17 3.68 -3.75
C ILE A 125 7.37 5.12 -3.27
N VAL A 126 6.75 6.11 -3.94
CA VAL A 126 6.79 7.51 -3.49
C VAL A 126 6.21 7.63 -2.08
N ALA A 127 5.05 7.02 -1.83
CA ALA A 127 4.44 7.01 -0.51
C ALA A 127 5.34 6.36 0.55
N GLU A 128 6.00 5.25 0.25
CA GLU A 128 6.96 4.61 1.15
C GLU A 128 8.10 5.57 1.51
N ILE A 129 8.70 6.21 0.52
CA ILE A 129 9.79 7.18 0.72
C ILE A 129 9.33 8.35 1.59
N GLU A 130 8.14 8.88 1.33
CA GLU A 130 7.59 10.04 2.04
C GLU A 130 7.23 9.71 3.49
N VAL A 131 6.57 8.57 3.75
CA VAL A 131 6.26 8.13 5.11
C VAL A 131 7.53 7.82 5.88
N CYS A 132 8.52 7.23 5.23
CA CYS A 132 9.79 6.91 5.87
C CYS A 132 10.58 8.17 6.26
N ASP A 133 10.54 9.21 5.44
CA ASP A 133 11.11 10.53 5.74
C ASP A 133 10.37 11.19 6.92
N GLU A 134 9.04 11.17 6.90
CA GLU A 134 8.19 11.76 7.94
C GLU A 134 8.38 11.08 9.31
N LEU A 135 8.55 9.77 9.32
CA LEU A 135 8.75 8.96 10.52
C LEU A 135 10.23 8.77 10.89
N ALA A 136 11.15 9.39 10.14
CA ALA A 136 12.59 9.32 10.34
C ALA A 136 13.14 7.89 10.45
N CYS A 137 12.89 7.04 9.46
CA CYS A 137 13.53 5.72 9.43
C CYS A 137 15.06 5.81 9.49
N ASP A 138 15.69 4.79 10.09
CA ASP A 138 17.15 4.69 10.17
C ASP A 138 17.83 4.56 8.79
N ALA A 139 17.15 3.93 7.83
CA ALA A 139 17.64 3.73 6.46
C ALA A 139 16.57 4.09 5.43
N ALA A 140 17.00 4.67 4.30
CA ALA A 140 16.12 4.93 3.18
C ALA A 140 15.65 3.60 2.53
N PRO A 141 14.37 3.49 2.14
CA PRO A 141 13.83 2.24 1.57
C PRO A 141 14.38 1.95 0.17
N PHE A 142 14.88 2.98 -0.52
CA PHE A 142 15.44 2.90 -1.86
C PHE A 142 16.67 3.81 -1.98
N SER A 143 17.66 3.38 -2.77
CA SER A 143 18.91 4.12 -3.00
C SER A 143 18.68 5.52 -3.62
N PHE A 144 17.60 5.70 -4.36
CA PHE A 144 17.22 6.96 -5.03
C PHE A 144 16.23 7.82 -4.23
N ALA A 145 15.94 7.48 -2.97
CA ALA A 145 14.96 8.20 -2.16
C ALA A 145 15.27 9.70 -2.02
N ALA A 146 16.55 10.07 -1.96
CA ALA A 146 16.97 11.47 -1.88
C ALA A 146 16.54 12.30 -3.10
N GLU A 147 16.64 11.72 -4.31
CA GLU A 147 16.22 12.40 -5.54
C GLU A 147 14.71 12.61 -5.58
N VAL A 148 13.93 11.61 -5.15
CA VAL A 148 12.47 11.71 -5.05
C VAL A 148 12.05 12.81 -4.08
N ARG A 149 12.74 12.95 -2.94
CA ARG A 149 12.41 13.97 -1.94
C ARG A 149 12.59 15.39 -2.46
N VAL A 150 13.65 15.65 -3.21
CA VAL A 150 13.95 17.00 -3.74
C VAL A 150 13.17 17.35 -5.01
N ALA A 151 12.61 16.36 -5.71
CA ALA A 151 11.73 16.59 -6.86
C ALA A 151 10.41 17.25 -6.45
N ALA A 152 9.81 18.02 -7.37
CA ALA A 152 8.50 18.62 -7.13
C ALA A 152 7.43 17.53 -6.93
N PRO A 153 6.43 17.70 -6.05
CA PRO A 153 5.45 16.65 -5.75
C PRO A 153 4.78 16.03 -6.99
N ALA A 154 4.47 16.84 -8.00
CA ALA A 154 3.84 16.38 -9.25
C ALA A 154 4.77 15.53 -10.14
N GLU A 155 6.09 15.58 -9.94
CA GLU A 155 7.09 14.90 -10.77
C GLU A 155 7.54 13.56 -10.17
N ARG A 156 7.35 13.36 -8.85
CA ARG A 156 7.91 12.24 -8.09
C ARG A 156 7.53 10.88 -8.65
N ALA A 157 6.23 10.66 -8.90
CA ALA A 157 5.76 9.39 -9.46
C ALA A 157 6.31 9.13 -10.87
N GLY A 158 6.46 10.18 -11.69
CA GLY A 158 7.07 10.08 -13.01
C GLY A 158 8.54 9.68 -12.95
N LEU A 159 9.30 10.24 -12.00
CA LEU A 159 10.69 9.87 -11.76
C LEU A 159 10.83 8.40 -11.36
N VAL A 160 9.99 7.91 -10.45
CA VAL A 160 10.01 6.50 -10.04
C VAL A 160 9.56 5.58 -11.17
N LEU A 161 8.54 5.95 -11.93
CA LEU A 161 8.08 5.17 -13.09
C LEU A 161 9.18 5.02 -14.14
N ALA A 162 9.89 6.11 -14.46
CA ALA A 162 11.03 6.07 -15.38
C ALA A 162 12.13 5.12 -14.87
N ARG A 163 12.38 5.07 -13.56
CA ARG A 163 13.30 4.11 -12.95
C ARG A 163 12.80 2.68 -13.09
N LEU A 164 11.54 2.39 -12.77
CA LEU A 164 10.97 1.05 -12.96
C LEU A 164 11.11 0.59 -14.42
N GLN A 165 10.83 1.46 -15.38
CA GLN A 165 10.95 1.15 -16.81
C GLN A 165 12.38 0.93 -17.29
N ALA A 166 13.36 1.56 -16.64
CA ALA A 166 14.78 1.35 -16.91
C ALA A 166 15.35 0.06 -16.31
N GLU A 167 14.56 -0.66 -15.50
CA GLU A 167 14.92 -1.94 -14.87
C GLU A 167 16.29 -1.95 -14.17
N PRO A 168 16.56 -1.04 -13.22
CA PRO A 168 17.82 -1.05 -12.51
C PRO A 168 17.91 -2.32 -11.64
N GLU A 169 19.10 -2.93 -11.63
CA GLU A 169 19.42 -4.08 -10.78
C GLU A 169 19.41 -3.73 -9.28
N ALA A 170 19.57 -2.44 -8.95
CA ALA A 170 19.55 -1.95 -7.58
C ALA A 170 18.14 -2.03 -6.98
N ASP A 171 18.10 -2.13 -5.64
CA ASP A 171 16.87 -2.12 -4.84
C ASP A 171 15.82 -3.16 -5.24
N GLY A 172 16.19 -4.20 -6.00
CA GLY A 172 15.29 -5.27 -6.44
C GLY A 172 14.21 -4.84 -7.44
N LEU A 173 14.34 -3.67 -8.07
CA LEU A 173 13.33 -3.17 -9.01
C LEU A 173 13.22 -4.02 -10.28
N ALA A 174 14.35 -4.51 -10.81
CA ALA A 174 14.34 -5.41 -11.96
C ALA A 174 13.57 -6.72 -11.70
N VAL A 175 13.70 -7.29 -10.48
CA VAL A 175 12.96 -8.50 -10.08
C VAL A 175 11.47 -8.19 -10.04
N LEU A 176 11.08 -7.08 -9.42
CA LEU A 176 9.69 -6.66 -9.32
C LEU A 176 9.04 -6.46 -10.71
N VAL A 177 9.72 -5.77 -11.62
CA VAL A 177 9.19 -5.52 -12.98
C VAL A 177 9.06 -6.85 -13.75
N ARG A 178 10.04 -7.74 -13.60
CA ARG A 178 9.99 -9.09 -14.19
C ARG A 178 8.83 -9.91 -13.65
N ASP A 179 8.52 -9.81 -12.36
CA ASP A 179 7.39 -10.52 -11.74
C ASP A 179 6.04 -10.01 -12.27
N TYR A 180 5.89 -8.70 -12.51
CA TYR A 180 4.69 -8.18 -13.17
C TYR A 180 4.56 -8.69 -14.61
N ARG A 181 5.64 -8.69 -15.39
CA ARG A 181 5.63 -9.21 -16.77
C ARG A 181 5.36 -10.70 -16.83
N THR A 182 5.95 -11.49 -15.94
CA THR A 182 5.76 -12.95 -15.93
C THR A 182 4.31 -13.33 -15.64
N ARG A 183 3.62 -12.54 -14.81
CA ARG A 183 2.20 -12.73 -14.50
C ARG A 183 1.27 -12.25 -15.62
N CYS A 184 1.75 -11.36 -16.49
CA CYS A 184 1.02 -10.90 -17.67
C CYS A 184 1.82 -11.20 -18.94
N PRO A 185 1.99 -12.48 -19.30
CA PRO A 185 2.71 -12.84 -20.51
C PRO A 185 1.98 -12.24 -21.71
N ASP A 186 2.73 -11.70 -22.67
CA ASP A 186 2.16 -11.23 -23.94
C ASP A 186 1.30 -12.35 -24.53
N GLU A 187 0.01 -12.07 -24.78
CA GLU A 187 -0.82 -12.96 -25.58
C GLU A 187 -0.34 -12.85 -27.03
N GLY A 188 0.64 -13.69 -27.38
CA GLY A 188 1.14 -13.85 -28.76
C GLY A 188 0.10 -14.44 -29.69
#